data_AF-A0A538ELB2-F1
#
_entry.id   AF-A0A538ELB2-F1
#
_cell.length_a   1.000
_cell.length_b   1.000
_cell.length_c   1.000
_cell.angle_alpha   90.00
_cell.angle_beta   90.00
_cell.angle_gamma   90.00
#
_symmetry.space_group_name_H-M   'P 1'
#
loop_
_entity.id
_entity.type
_entity.pdbx_description
1 polymer ?
#
loop_
_entity_poly.entity_id
_entity_poly.type
_entity_poly.pdbx_seq_one_letter_code
_entity_poly.pdbx_strand_id
1 'polypeptide(L)'
;MARKRRFSDDAFGPTVERLMNEAGLTYRSLAEKTKLSAGYLNHLVHGNRPVPSDDVIESLARSLGVEAEHFREYRLRVITDRLERMPDLIDKLYRRYGT
;
A
#
# COMPACT_ATOMS: atom_id res chain seq x y z
N MET A 1 20.49 11.41 -6.34
CA MET A 1 19.22 11.03 -5.70
C MET A 1 19.27 9.54 -5.40
N ALA A 2 19.05 9.11 -4.15
CA ALA A 2 19.01 7.68 -3.85
C ALA A 2 17.86 7.02 -4.61
N ARG A 3 18.13 5.90 -5.30
CA ARG A 3 17.10 5.14 -6.02
C ARG A 3 16.06 4.69 -4.99
N LYS A 4 14.81 5.18 -5.08
CA LYS A 4 13.72 4.74 -4.21
C LYS A 4 13.66 3.22 -4.26
N ARG A 5 13.56 2.58 -3.09
CA ARG A 5 13.34 1.12 -3.03
C ARG A 5 12.06 0.83 -3.81
N ARG A 6 12.10 -0.21 -4.65
CA ARG A 6 10.93 -0.59 -5.46
C ARG A 6 9.73 -0.93 -4.56
N PHE A 7 9.99 -1.56 -3.41
CA PHE A 7 8.99 -2.01 -2.46
C PHE A 7 9.26 -1.42 -1.07
N SER A 8 8.18 -1.07 -0.37
CA SER A 8 8.21 -0.70 1.04
C SER A 8 8.03 -1.95 1.91
N ASP A 9 8.85 -2.08 2.95
CA ASP A 9 8.69 -3.11 3.98
C ASP A 9 7.89 -2.61 5.19
N ASP A 10 7.65 -1.30 5.24
CA ASP A 10 6.86 -0.63 6.28
C ASP A 10 5.36 -0.90 6.10
N ALA A 11 4.58 -0.59 7.14
CA ALA A 11 3.13 -0.58 7.05
C ALA A 11 2.62 0.53 6.11
N PHE A 12 1.39 0.38 5.63
CA PHE A 12 0.73 1.31 4.71
C PHE A 12 0.86 2.78 5.13
N GLY A 13 0.45 3.11 6.36
CA GLY A 13 0.41 4.48 6.86
C GLY A 13 1.79 5.18 6.88
N PRO A 14 2.80 4.61 7.56
CA PRO A 14 4.17 5.13 7.52
C PRO A 14 4.76 5.24 6.11
N THR A 15 4.41 4.30 5.21
CA THR A 15 4.82 4.36 3.80
C THR A 15 4.22 5.59 3.11
N VAL A 16 2.94 5.88 3.30
CA VAL A 16 2.27 7.08 2.75
C VAL A 16 2.92 8.35 3.31
N GLU A 17 3.13 8.44 4.62
CA GLU A 17 3.74 9.62 5.27
C GLU A 17 5.15 9.89 4.73
N ARG A 18 5.99 8.86 4.64
CA ARG A 18 7.32 8.97 4.07
C ARG A 18 7.28 9.46 2.63
N LEU A 19 6.42 8.89 1.79
CA LEU A 19 6.28 9.30 0.38
C LEU A 19 5.77 10.74 0.25
N MET A 20 4.87 11.17 1.13
CA MET A 20 4.41 12.56 1.19
C MET A 20 5.56 13.50 1.51
N ASN A 21 6.36 13.18 2.54
CA ASN A 21 7.53 13.98 2.93
C ASN A 21 8.57 14.07 1.81
N GLU A 22 8.85 12.95 1.13
CA GLU A 22 9.75 12.90 -0.03
C GLU A 22 9.24 13.74 -1.22
N ALA A 23 7.92 13.81 -1.40
CA ALA A 23 7.28 14.55 -2.50
C ALA A 23 6.94 16.01 -2.13
N GLY A 24 7.20 16.43 -0.88
CA GLY A 24 6.83 17.76 -0.38
C GLY A 24 5.30 17.99 -0.34
N LEU A 25 4.51 16.94 -0.15
CA LEU A 25 3.05 17.01 -0.15
C LEU A 25 2.49 17.11 1.27
N THR A 26 1.51 18.00 1.44
CA THR A 26 0.66 18.05 2.63
C THR A 26 -0.56 17.14 2.46
N TYR A 27 -1.22 16.76 3.57
CA TYR A 27 -2.49 16.01 3.51
C TYR A 27 -3.54 16.69 2.63
N ARG A 28 -3.62 18.03 2.69
CA ARG A 28 -4.55 18.81 1.86
C ARG A 28 -4.22 18.69 0.37
N SER A 29 -2.95 18.85 0.01
CA SER A 29 -2.53 18.73 -1.40
C SER A 29 -2.70 17.31 -1.95
N LEU A 30 -2.47 16.28 -1.13
CA LEU A 30 -2.71 14.90 -1.53
C LEU A 30 -4.20 14.61 -1.67
N ALA A 31 -5.02 15.09 -0.73
CA ALA A 31 -6.47 15.00 -0.78
C ALA A 31 -7.05 15.58 -2.07
N GLU A 32 -6.59 16.76 -2.49
CA GLU A 32 -6.98 17.39 -3.75
C GLU A 32 -6.63 16.52 -4.97
N LYS A 33 -5.43 15.94 -5.00
CA LYS A 33 -4.98 15.05 -6.09
C LYS A 33 -5.78 13.75 -6.18
N THR A 34 -6.14 13.16 -5.04
CA THR A 34 -6.81 11.85 -4.97
C THR A 34 -8.32 11.94 -4.84
N LYS A 35 -8.89 13.15 -4.72
CA LYS A 35 -10.30 13.39 -4.37
C LYS A 35 -10.74 12.74 -3.05
N LEU A 36 -9.80 12.56 -2.13
CA LEU A 36 -10.07 12.06 -0.77
C LEU A 36 -10.16 13.24 0.20
N SER A 37 -10.69 13.03 1.40
CA SER A 37 -10.63 14.07 2.44
C SER A 37 -9.28 14.05 3.18
N ALA A 38 -8.78 15.22 3.55
CA ALA A 38 -7.55 15.32 4.35
C ALA A 38 -7.68 14.59 5.71
N GLY A 39 -8.89 14.62 6.31
CA GLY A 39 -9.18 13.86 7.52
C GLY A 39 -9.09 12.35 7.31
N TYR A 40 -9.60 11.83 6.18
CA TYR A 40 -9.47 10.41 5.85
C TYR A 40 -8.00 10.01 5.67
N LEU A 41 -7.22 10.80 4.93
CA LEU A 41 -5.77 10.57 4.77
C LEU A 41 -5.02 10.57 6.11
N ASN A 42 -5.36 11.53 6.99
CA ASN A 42 -4.78 11.60 8.33
C ASN A 42 -5.08 10.32 9.14
N HIS A 43 -6.33 9.84 9.09
CA HIS A 43 -6.69 8.59 9.77
C HIS A 43 -6.02 7.36 9.15
N LEU A 44 -5.84 7.32 7.83
CA LEU A 44 -5.12 6.23 7.15
C LEU A 44 -3.65 6.18 7.57
N VAL A 45 -2.95 7.32 7.60
CA VAL A 45 -1.54 7.37 7.96
C VAL A 45 -1.31 6.91 9.40
N HIS A 46 -2.16 7.33 10.32
CA HIS A 46 -2.00 7.01 11.74
C HIS A 46 -2.64 5.66 12.15
N GLY A 47 -3.10 4.85 11.19
CA GLY A 47 -3.68 3.53 11.47
C GLY A 47 -5.05 3.56 12.17
N ASN A 48 -5.70 4.73 12.22
CA ASN A 48 -7.05 4.91 12.78
C ASN A 48 -8.16 4.41 11.85
N ARG A 49 -7.80 4.06 10.62
CA ARG A 49 -8.65 3.41 9.63
C ARG A 49 -7.90 2.22 9.04
N PRO A 50 -8.63 1.16 8.65
CA PRO A 50 -8.01 0.03 7.97
C PRO A 50 -7.40 0.46 6.63
N VAL A 51 -6.46 -0.33 6.14
CA VAL A 51 -5.88 -0.17 4.79
C VAL A 51 -7.01 -0.17 3.75
N PRO A 52 -7.02 0.81 2.83
CA PRO A 52 -8.18 1.05 1.96
C PRO A 52 -8.28 0.01 0.82
N SER A 53 -9.26 0.15 -0.06
CA SER A 53 -9.40 -0.71 -1.25
C SER A 53 -8.25 -0.52 -2.24
N ASP A 54 -8.06 -1.47 -3.15
CA ASP A 54 -6.98 -1.44 -4.15
C ASP A 54 -7.06 -0.19 -5.04
N ASP A 55 -8.26 0.21 -5.48
CA ASP A 55 -8.47 1.44 -6.26
C ASP A 55 -7.95 2.69 -5.53
N VAL A 56 -8.14 2.76 -4.20
CA VAL A 56 -7.66 3.88 -3.38
C VAL A 56 -6.14 3.81 -3.23
N ILE A 57 -5.57 2.62 -3.02
CA ILE A 57 -4.11 2.42 -2.98
C ILE A 57 -3.48 2.86 -4.31
N GLU A 58 -4.04 2.46 -5.44
CA GLU A 58 -3.55 2.82 -6.77
C GLU A 58 -3.65 4.32 -7.03
N SER A 59 -4.74 4.96 -6.62
CA SER A 59 -4.91 6.43 -6.70
C SER A 59 -3.84 7.17 -5.89
N LEU A 60 -3.56 6.70 -4.67
CA LEU A 60 -2.51 7.22 -3.81
C LEU A 60 -1.12 6.99 -4.42
N ALA A 61 -0.83 5.78 -4.89
CA ALA A 61 0.43 5.41 -5.51
C ALA A 61 0.77 6.33 -6.69
N ARG A 62 -0.18 6.48 -7.63
CA ARG A 62 -0.04 7.41 -8.77
C ARG A 62 0.24 8.85 -8.32
N SER A 63 -0.49 9.34 -7.31
CA SER A 63 -0.33 10.70 -6.79
C SER A 63 1.01 10.93 -6.05
N LEU A 64 1.60 9.85 -5.51
CA LEU A 64 2.87 9.83 -4.80
C LEU A 64 4.07 9.44 -5.69
N GLY A 65 3.82 9.16 -6.98
CA GLY A 65 4.86 8.83 -7.96
C GLY A 65 5.49 7.46 -7.76
N VAL A 66 4.71 6.46 -7.32
CA VAL A 66 5.14 5.06 -7.20
C VAL A 66 4.08 4.12 -7.80
N GLU A 67 4.49 2.89 -8.11
CA GLU A 67 3.55 1.81 -8.46
C GLU A 67 2.81 1.30 -7.21
N ALA A 68 1.63 0.71 -7.38
CA ALA A 68 0.83 0.21 -6.25
C ALA A 68 1.55 -0.90 -5.47
N GLU A 69 2.36 -1.72 -6.14
CA GLU A 69 3.20 -2.75 -5.52
C GLU A 69 4.28 -2.18 -4.59
N HIS A 70 4.51 -0.87 -4.59
CA HIS A 70 5.33 -0.25 -3.55
C HIS A 70 4.76 -0.54 -2.16
N PHE A 71 3.43 -0.59 -2.02
CA PHE A 71 2.75 -0.91 -0.76
C PHE A 71 2.75 -2.42 -0.51
N ARG A 72 3.16 -2.81 0.70
CA ARG A 72 3.21 -4.22 1.13
C ARG A 72 1.83 -4.87 1.08
N GLU A 73 0.81 -4.16 1.53
CA GLU A 73 -0.55 -4.68 1.64
C GLU A 73 -1.19 -4.93 0.27
N TYR A 74 -0.89 -4.10 -0.73
CA TYR A 74 -1.30 -4.35 -2.12
C TYR A 74 -0.67 -5.64 -2.65
N ARG A 75 0.64 -5.82 -2.46
CA ARG A 75 1.35 -7.05 -2.87
C ARG A 75 0.79 -8.29 -2.18
N LEU A 76 0.44 -8.19 -0.90
CA LEU A 76 -0.18 -9.28 -0.14
C LEU A 76 -1.54 -9.68 -0.71
N ARG A 77 -2.40 -8.72 -1.07
CA ARG A 77 -3.69 -9.01 -1.73
C ARG A 77 -3.48 -9.70 -3.07
N VAL A 78 -2.62 -9.13 -3.92
CA VAL A 78 -2.31 -9.68 -5.24
C VAL A 78 -1.79 -11.12 -5.17
N ILE A 79 -0.89 -11.43 -4.22
CA ILE A 79 -0.36 -12.79 -4.11
C ILE A 79 -1.40 -13.75 -3.54
N THR A 80 -2.21 -13.33 -2.56
CA THR A 80 -3.30 -14.16 -1.99
C THR A 80 -4.31 -14.53 -3.07
N ASP A 81 -4.82 -13.55 -3.84
CA ASP A 81 -5.78 -13.79 -4.92
C ASP A 81 -5.25 -14.75 -6.00
N ARG A 82 -3.94 -14.71 -6.26
CA ARG A 82 -3.28 -15.64 -7.19
C ARG A 82 -3.13 -17.02 -6.58
N LEU A 83 -2.74 -17.10 -5.31
CA LEU A 83 -2.59 -18.37 -4.59
C LEU A 83 -3.91 -19.13 -4.51
N GLU A 84 -5.03 -18.43 -4.30
CA GLU A 84 -6.37 -19.05 -4.27
C GLU A 84 -6.72 -19.80 -5.57
N ARG A 85 -6.11 -19.41 -6.69
CA ARG A 85 -6.27 -20.08 -7.99
C ARG A 85 -5.28 -21.24 -8.20
N MET A 86 -4.42 -21.51 -7.22
CA MET A 86 -3.32 -22.47 -7.26
C MET A 86 -3.34 -23.37 -5.99
N PRO A 87 -4.39 -24.18 -5.78
CA PRO A 87 -4.55 -24.97 -4.57
C PRO A 87 -3.35 -25.90 -4.27
N ASP A 88 -2.78 -26.54 -5.30
CA ASP A 88 -1.59 -27.40 -5.14
C ASP A 88 -0.39 -26.65 -4.54
N LEU A 89 -0.24 -25.36 -4.85
CA LEU A 89 0.83 -24.53 -4.30
C LEU A 89 0.51 -24.14 -2.86
N ILE A 90 -0.74 -23.80 -2.55
CA ILE A 90 -1.19 -23.58 -1.16
C ILE A 90 -0.89 -24.81 -0.31
N ASP A 91 -1.25 -26.02 -0.77
CA ASP A 91 -1.01 -27.26 -0.03
C ASP A 91 0.49 -27.52 0.21
N LYS A 92 1.34 -27.19 -0.77
CA LYS A 92 2.79 -27.28 -0.62
C LYS A 92 3.32 -26.27 0.39
N LEU A 93 2.83 -25.04 0.36
CA LEU A 93 3.20 -24.00 1.32
C LEU A 93 2.73 -24.35 2.73
N TYR A 94 1.50 -24.85 2.88
CA TYR A 94 0.95 -25.29 4.15
C TYR A 94 1.73 -26.48 4.72
N ARG A 95 2.08 -27.49 3.91
CA ARG A 95 2.95 -28.59 4.40
C ARG A 95 4.34 -28.14 4.85
N ARG A 96 4.84 -27.03 4.32
CA ARG A 96 6.19 -26.52 4.62
C ARG A 96 6.22 -25.53 5.79
N TYR A 97 5.18 -24.70 5.92
CA TYR A 97 5.14 -23.56 6.83
C TYR A 97 3.89 -23.52 7.71
N GLY A 98 2.87 -24.29 7.37
CA GLY A 98 1.70 -24.52 8.21
C GLY A 98 2.14 -25.30 9.44
N THR A 99 1.68 -24.84 10.59
CA THR A 99 1.94 -25.42 11.91
C THR A 99 1.59 -26.89 11.99
#